data_AF-A0A537PY27-F1
#
_entry.id   AF-A0A537PY27-F1
#
_cell.length_a   1.000
_cell.length_b   1.000
_cell.length_c   1.000
_cell.angle_alpha   90.00
_cell.angle_beta   90.00
_cell.angle_gamma   90.00
#
_symmetry.space_group_name_H-M   'P 1'
#
loop_
_entity.id
_entity.type
_entity.pdbx_description
1 polymer ?
#
loop_
_entity_poly.entity_id
_entity_poly.type
_entity_poly.pdbx_seq_one_letter_code
_entity_poly.pdbx_strand_id
1 'polypeptide(L)' 'MLRLIEEAAGRTAVTELMPMQPGDVAETCADVADLEREFGFRPNTPIAEGVRRFVAWYRGHREGELH' A
#
# COMPACT_ATOMS: atom_id res chain seq x y z
N MET A 1 -7.01 3.55 -3.27
CA MET A 1 -5.93 2.53 -3.32
C MET A 1 -5.94 1.76 -4.63
N LEU A 2 -7.01 1.02 -4.96
CA LEU A 2 -7.08 0.16 -6.15
C LEU A 2 -6.58 0.83 -7.46
N ARG A 3 -7.10 2.03 -7.78
CA ARG A 3 -6.66 2.79 -8.97
C ARG A 3 -5.14 3.00 -9.07
N LEU A 4 -4.48 3.30 -7.95
CA LEU A 4 -3.02 3.51 -7.93
C LEU A 4 -2.26 2.22 -8.25
N ILE A 5 -2.80 1.07 -7.82
CA ILE A 5 -2.23 -0.24 -8.11
C ILE A 5 -2.44 -0.58 -9.59
N GLU A 6 -3.62 -0.33 -10.15
CA GLU A 6 -3.92 -0.56 -11.57
C GLU A 6 -3.04 0.28 -12.49
N GLU A 7 -2.87 1.57 -12.16
CA GLU A 7 -1.96 2.49 -12.86
C GLU A 7 -0.50 2.01 -12.78
N ALA A 8 -0.01 1.67 -11.58
CA ALA A 8 1.36 1.19 -11.41
C ALA A 8 1.59 -0.19 -12.06
N ALA A 9 0.57 -1.04 -12.09
CA ALA A 9 0.62 -2.36 -12.73
C ALA A 9 0.34 -2.30 -14.25
N GLY A 10 -0.21 -1.20 -14.76
CA GLY A 10 -0.63 -1.07 -16.17
C GLY A 10 -1.73 -2.04 -16.58
N ARG A 11 -2.57 -2.50 -15.63
CA ARG A 11 -3.65 -3.47 -15.87
C ARG A 11 -4.82 -3.21 -14.92
N THR A 12 -6.04 -3.34 -15.42
CA THR A 12 -7.26 -3.27 -14.61
C THR A 12 -7.39 -4.52 -13.74
N ALA A 13 -7.79 -4.33 -12.49
CA ALA A 13 -8.06 -5.43 -11.58
C ALA A 13 -9.42 -6.08 -11.88
N VAL A 14 -9.48 -7.40 -11.81
CA VAL A 14 -10.75 -8.12 -11.74
C VAL A 14 -11.15 -8.18 -10.27
N THR A 15 -12.23 -7.49 -9.91
CA THR A 15 -12.65 -7.33 -8.51
C THR A 15 -13.84 -8.20 -8.16
N GLU A 16 -13.75 -8.93 -7.06
CA GLU A 16 -14.86 -9.64 -6.43
C GLU A 16 -15.04 -9.07 -5.00
N LEU A 17 -16.22 -8.49 -4.72
CA LEU A 17 -16.50 -7.90 -3.41
C LEU A 17 -16.98 -8.99 -2.45
N MET A 18 -16.12 -9.31 -1.49
CA MET A 18 -16.39 -10.28 -0.43
C MET A 18 -16.95 -9.58 0.82
N PRO A 19 -17.68 -10.29 1.70
CA PRO A 19 -18.06 -9.75 2.99
C PRO A 19 -16.83 -9.39 3.84
N MET A 20 -17.00 -8.43 4.75
CA MET A 20 -15.98 -8.00 5.70
C MET A 20 -15.43 -9.21 6.48
N GLN A 21 -14.12 -9.33 6.56
CA GLN A 21 -13.51 -10.47 7.24
C GLN A 21 -13.60 -10.30 8.76
N PRO A 22 -13.71 -11.40 9.52
CA PRO A 22 -13.66 -11.33 10.97
C PRO A 22 -12.30 -10.77 11.43
N GLY A 23 -12.29 -9.55 11.96
CA GLY A 23 -11.07 -8.85 12.38
C GLY A 23 -10.78 -7.57 11.59
N ASP A 24 -11.47 -7.34 10.48
CA ASP A 24 -11.42 -6.04 9.80
C ASP A 24 -12.11 -4.97 10.66
N VAL A 25 -11.52 -3.78 10.64
CA VAL A 25 -12.05 -2.55 11.22
C VAL A 25 -12.45 -1.63 10.08
N ALA A 26 -13.62 -1.01 10.17
CA ALA A 26 -14.19 -0.23 9.06
C ALA A 26 -13.29 0.95 8.63
N GLU A 27 -12.61 1.59 9.59
CA GLU A 27 -11.65 2.65 9.32
C GLU A 27 -10.64 2.73 10.46
N THR A 28 -9.36 2.89 10.12
CA THR A 28 -8.30 3.22 11.08
C THR A 28 -7.35 4.24 10.51
N CYS A 29 -6.95 5.20 11.35
CA CYS A 29 -5.90 6.15 11.07
C CYS A 29 -5.11 6.34 12.37
N ALA A 30 -3.78 6.21 12.31
CA ALA A 30 -2.94 6.40 13.47
C ALA A 30 -2.75 7.89 13.74
N ASP A 31 -2.98 8.32 14.99
CA ASP A 31 -2.51 9.62 15.47
C ASP A 31 -0.99 9.55 15.66
N VAL A 32 -0.27 10.50 15.05
CA VAL A 32 1.19 10.56 15.05
C VAL A 32 1.72 11.79 15.79
N ALA A 33 0.86 12.55 16.48
CA ALA A 33 1.25 13.78 17.16
C ALA A 33 2.36 13.57 18.21
N ASP A 34 2.29 12.47 18.96
CA ASP A 34 3.32 12.14 19.96
C ASP A 34 4.67 11.81 19.32
N LEU A 35 4.66 11.07 18.20
CA LEU A 35 5.88 10.75 17.44
C LEU A 35 6.52 12.00 16.81
N GLU A 36 5.70 12.91 16.29
CA GLU A 36 6.17 14.18 15.74
C GLU A 36 6.80 15.05 16.84
N ARG A 37 6.16 15.13 18.02
CA ARG A 37 6.65 15.91 19.16
C ARG A 37 7.95 15.38 19.75
N GLU A 38 8.06 14.06 19.94
CA GLU A 38 9.16 13.45 20.70
C GLU A 38 10.36 13.10 19.81
N PHE A 39 10.11 12.77 18.55
CA PHE A 39 11.14 12.27 17.63
C PHE A 39 11.27 13.09 16.34
N GLY A 40 10.43 14.12 16.14
CA GLY A 40 10.38 14.87 14.88
C GLY A 40 9.94 14.01 13.69
N PHE A 41 9.32 12.85 13.95
CA PHE A 41 8.98 11.91 12.90
C PHE A 41 7.70 12.35 12.18
N ARG A 42 7.79 12.49 10.87
CA ARG A 42 6.64 12.79 10.00
C ARG A 42 6.71 11.92 8.75
N PRO A 43 5.75 10.98 8.54
CA PRO A 43 5.70 10.21 7.31
C PRO A 43 5.43 11.16 6.14
N ASN A 44 6.33 11.19 5.16
CA ASN A 44 6.29 12.13 4.04
C ASN A 44 6.23 11.44 2.67
N THR A 45 6.24 10.10 2.65
CA THR A 45 6.15 9.35 1.40
C THR A 45 4.70 9.38 0.90
N PRO A 46 4.43 9.96 -0.28
CA PRO A 46 3.09 9.93 -0.85
C PRO A 46 2.65 8.49 -1.13
N ILE A 47 1.38 8.18 -0.89
CA ILE A 47 0.83 6.83 -1.13
C ILE A 47 1.12 6.34 -2.55
N ALA A 48 0.97 7.21 -3.56
CA ALA A 48 1.24 6.88 -4.95
C ALA A 48 2.70 6.44 -5.18
N GLU A 49 3.67 7.07 -4.52
CA GLU A 49 5.08 6.69 -4.60
C GLU A 49 5.33 5.35 -3.91
N GLY A 50 4.74 5.14 -2.72
CA GLY A 50 4.82 3.87 -2.01
C GLY A 50 4.27 2.70 -2.85
N VAL A 51 3.11 2.91 -3.49
CA VAL A 51 2.48 1.90 -4.37
C VAL A 51 3.37 1.59 -5.59
N ARG A 52 3.94 2.60 -6.25
CA ARG A 52 4.87 2.37 -7.37
C ARG A 52 6.08 1.55 -6.97
N ARG A 53 6.72 1.89 -5.84
CA ARG A 53 7.88 1.15 -5.31
C ARG A 53 7.51 -0.29 -4.97
N PHE A 54 6.35 -0.49 -4.34
CA PHE A 54 5.85 -1.82 -4.01
C PHE A 54 5.63 -2.69 -5.26
N VAL A 55 4.98 -2.16 -6.30
CA VAL A 55 4.74 -2.90 -7.54
C VAL A 55 6.06 -3.25 -8.24
N ALA A 56 7.03 -2.33 -8.27
CA ALA A 56 8.35 -2.58 -8.83
C ALA A 56 9.10 -3.70 -8.08
N TRP A 57 9.10 -3.64 -6.75
CA TRP A 57 9.68 -4.66 -5.87
C TRP A 57 9.03 -6.03 -6.09
N TYR A 58 7.70 -6.10 -6.13
CA TYR A 58 6.96 -7.34 -6.32
C TYR A 58 7.28 -8.01 -7.67
N ARG A 59 7.42 -7.21 -8.73
CA ARG A 59 7.81 -7.71 -10.06
C ARG A 59 9.24 -8.24 -10.08
N GLY A 60 10.19 -7.48 -9.51
CA GLY A 60 11.58 -7.89 -9.43
C GLY A 60 11.79 -9.19 -8.64
N HIS A 61 11.03 -9.39 -7.54
CA HIS A 61 11.06 -10.66 -6.80
C HIS A 61 10.51 -11.84 -7.61
N ARG A 62 9.41 -11.65 -8.35
CA ARG A 62 8.87 -12.73 -9.20
C ARG A 62 9.81 -13.14 -10.34
N GLU A 63 10.63 -12.22 -10.84
CA GLU A 63 11.64 -12.50 -11.86
C GLU A 63 12.90 -13.17 -11.26
N GLY A 64 13.17 -12.96 -9.97
CA GLY A 64 14.26 -13.60 -9.22
C GLY A 64 13.97 -15.03 -8.74
N GLU A 65 12.71 -15.39 -8.50
CA GLU A 65 12.30 -16.77 -8.12
C GLU A 65 12.20 -17.74 -9.32
N LEU A 66 12.31 -17.23 -10.55
CA LEU A 66 12.33 -18.02 -11.80
C LEU A 66 13.74 -18.44 -12.25
N HIS A 67 14.77 -18.15 -11.45
CA HIS A 67 16.17 -18.56 -11.68
C HIS A 67 16.67 -19.52 -10.60
#